data_AF-X1ADU9-F1
#
_entry.id   AF-X1ADU9-F1
#
_cell.length_a   1.000
_cell.length_b   1.000
_cell.length_c   1.000
_cell.angle_alpha   90.00
_cell.angle_beta   90.00
_cell.angle_gamma   90.00
#
_symmetry.space_group_name_H-M   'P 1'
#
loop_
_entity.id
_entity.type
_entity.pdbx_description
1 polymer ?
#
loop_
_entity_poly.entity_id
_entity_poly.type
_entity_poly.pdbx_seq_one_letter_code
_entity_poly.pdbx_strand_id
1 'polypeptide(L)'
;MPGRKPIQTAWIGFVLPALTVNYFGQGALVLSRPEALENTFFLLYPDWALVPMVILATVATIVASQAVITGAFSVTRQAIQLGLLPRFGIMHTSESMAGQIYLPRVNWIMLIAVLLMVVVFKNSSNLASAYGVAISAQMVIESLIAFFVIWRMWGWKLWQ
;
A
#
# COMPACT_ATOMS: atom_id res chain seq x y z
N MET A 1 -12.48 12.54 6.19
CA MET A 1 -12.04 11.57 5.15
C MET A 1 -12.20 12.24 3.78
N PRO A 2 -11.26 12.06 2.84
CA PRO A 2 -11.43 12.56 1.49
C PRO A 2 -12.70 11.96 0.88
N GLY A 3 -13.51 12.78 0.20
CA GLY A 3 -14.68 12.28 -0.52
C GLY A 3 -14.30 11.39 -1.71
N ARG A 4 -15.24 10.61 -2.21
CA ARG A 4 -15.06 9.71 -3.38
C ARG A 4 -14.50 10.45 -4.61
N LYS A 5 -15.00 11.66 -4.89
CA LYS A 5 -14.62 12.44 -6.09
C LYS A 5 -13.13 12.84 -6.09
N PRO A 6 -12.58 13.48 -5.05
CA PRO A 6 -11.14 13.78 -4.98
C PRO A 6 -10.21 12.58 -5.23
N ILE A 7 -10.52 11.43 -4.63
CA ILE A 7 -9.70 10.21 -4.78
C ILE A 7 -9.73 9.73 -6.23
N GLN A 8 -10.93 9.67 -6.83
CA GLN A 8 -11.08 9.22 -8.22
C GLN A 8 -10.40 10.18 -9.20
N THR A 9 -10.54 11.49 -9.02
CA THR A 9 -9.91 12.48 -9.91
C THR A 9 -8.38 12.44 -9.81
N ALA A 10 -7.82 12.36 -8.59
CA ALA A 10 -6.37 12.24 -8.43
C ALA A 10 -5.84 10.94 -9.07
N TRP A 11 -6.56 9.83 -8.87
CA TRP A 11 -6.15 8.54 -9.41
C TRP A 11 -6.20 8.50 -10.94
N ILE A 12 -7.34 8.83 -11.53
CA ILE A 12 -7.55 8.74 -12.99
C ILE A 12 -6.83 9.87 -13.72
N GLY A 13 -6.82 11.08 -13.15
CA GLY A 13 -6.27 12.27 -13.81
C GLY A 13 -4.75 12.39 -13.71
N PHE A 14 -4.11 11.76 -12.72
CA PHE A 14 -2.67 11.93 -12.52
C PHE A 14 -1.94 10.60 -12.26
N VAL A 15 -2.37 9.84 -11.25
CA VAL A 15 -1.61 8.65 -10.82
C VAL A 15 -1.56 7.58 -11.92
N LEU A 16 -2.70 7.24 -12.51
CA LEU A 16 -2.78 6.19 -13.54
C LEU A 16 -1.99 6.57 -14.81
N PRO A 17 -2.13 7.78 -15.39
CA PRO A 17 -1.29 8.22 -16.49
C PRO A 17 0.21 8.18 -16.16
N ALA A 18 0.61 8.68 -14.98
CA ALA A 18 2.02 8.69 -14.56
C ALA A 18 2.59 7.28 -14.40
N LEU A 19 1.84 6.36 -13.77
CA LEU A 19 2.23 4.96 -13.63
C LEU A 19 2.36 4.28 -14.99
N THR A 20 1.42 4.55 -15.90
CA THR A 20 1.43 3.96 -17.25
C THR A 20 2.68 4.36 -18.01
N VAL A 21 3.02 5.65 -18.02
CA VAL A 21 4.25 6.15 -18.66
C VAL A 21 5.49 5.55 -18.01
N ASN A 22 5.52 5.45 -16.67
CA ASN A 22 6.65 4.86 -15.96
C ASN A 22 6.86 3.38 -16.31
N TYR A 23 5.81 2.57 -16.32
CA TYR A 23 5.89 1.15 -16.70
C TYR A 23 6.25 0.96 -18.17
N PHE A 24 5.77 1.81 -19.08
CA PHE A 24 6.20 1.77 -20.48
C PHE A 24 7.68 2.12 -20.65
N GLY A 25 8.19 3.10 -19.88
CA GLY A 25 9.63 3.41 -19.85
C GLY A 25 10.45 2.22 -19.36
N GLN A 26 10.03 1.58 -18.26
CA GLN A 26 10.69 0.37 -17.76
C GLN A 26 10.64 -0.78 -18.77
N GLY A 27 9.49 -0.99 -19.44
CA GLY A 27 9.34 -2.01 -20.48
C GLY A 27 10.26 -1.77 -21.68
N ALA A 28 10.35 -0.53 -22.17
CA ALA A 28 11.27 -0.16 -23.24
C ALA A 28 12.74 -0.35 -22.83
N LEU A 29 13.09 -0.07 -21.57
CA LEU A 29 14.43 -0.29 -21.05
C LEU A 29 14.79 -1.79 -21.02
N VAL A 30 13.88 -2.64 -20.53
CA VAL A 30 14.11 -4.10 -20.48
C VAL A 30 14.22 -4.70 -21.89
N LEU A 31 13.40 -4.23 -22.84
CA LEU A 31 13.46 -4.67 -24.24
C LEU A 31 14.79 -4.30 -24.92
N SER A 32 15.37 -3.15 -24.57
CA SER A 32 16.65 -2.69 -25.15
C SER A 32 17.88 -3.19 -24.38
N ARG A 33 17.76 -3.44 -23.08
CA ARG A 33 18.83 -3.88 -22.19
C ARG A 33 18.29 -4.93 -21.20
N PRO A 34 18.31 -6.23 -21.55
CA PRO A 34 17.82 -7.30 -20.69
C PRO A 34 18.55 -7.41 -19.34
N GLU A 35 19.79 -6.92 -19.27
CA GLU A 35 20.59 -6.90 -18.05
C GLU A 35 20.05 -5.92 -16.97
N ALA A 36 19.14 -5.00 -17.34
CA ALA A 36 18.57 -4.01 -16.43
C ALA A 36 17.43 -4.56 -15.53
N LEU A 37 17.19 -5.87 -15.50
CA LEU A 37 16.09 -6.49 -14.76
C LEU A 37 16.18 -6.31 -13.24
N GLU A 38 17.39 -6.24 -12.67
CA GLU A 38 17.54 -6.16 -11.21
C GLU A 38 17.12 -4.79 -10.64
N ASN A 39 17.33 -3.69 -11.38
CA ASN A 39 17.07 -2.33 -10.91
C ASN A 39 16.50 -1.42 -12.01
N THR A 40 15.49 -1.90 -12.74
CA THR A 40 14.92 -1.21 -13.92
C THR A 40 14.43 0.20 -13.60
N PHE A 41 13.87 0.43 -12.42
CA PHE A 41 13.37 1.75 -12.01
C PHE A 41 14.49 2.80 -11.91
N PHE A 42 15.61 2.48 -11.24
CA PHE A 42 16.70 3.43 -11.06
C PHE A 42 17.55 3.58 -12.32
N LEU A 43 17.73 2.51 -13.07
CA LEU A 43 18.45 2.51 -14.35
C LEU A 43 17.72 3.28 -15.46
N LEU A 44 16.44 3.59 -15.28
CA LEU A 44 15.67 4.42 -16.21
C LEU A 44 16.12 5.88 -16.22
N TYR A 45 16.76 6.34 -15.13
CA TYR A 45 17.18 7.74 -14.98
C TYR A 45 18.64 7.93 -15.38
N PRO A 46 18.99 9.06 -16.02
CA PRO A 46 20.39 9.42 -16.25
C PRO A 46 21.12 9.67 -14.93
N ASP A 47 22.45 9.50 -14.91
CA ASP A 47 23.26 9.52 -13.68
C ASP A 47 23.04 10.76 -12.80
N TRP A 48 22.86 11.93 -13.41
CA TRP A 48 22.61 13.19 -12.69
C TRP A 48 21.24 13.23 -11.98
N ALA A 49 20.24 12.52 -12.51
CA ALA A 49 18.88 12.48 -11.97
C ALA A 49 18.68 11.35 -10.95
N LEU A 50 19.62 10.40 -10.87
CA LEU A 50 19.54 9.25 -9.97
C LEU A 50 19.48 9.68 -8.51
N VAL A 51 20.39 10.56 -8.07
CA VAL A 51 20.44 11.04 -6.67
C VAL A 51 19.16 11.79 -6.27
N PRO A 52 18.66 12.78 -7.04
CA PRO A 52 17.36 13.39 -6.78
C PRO A 52 16.21 12.38 -6.69
N MET A 53 16.17 11.39 -7.58
CA MET A 53 15.12 10.37 -7.59
C MET A 53 15.17 9.44 -6.38
N VAL A 54 16.36 9.08 -5.89
CA VAL A 54 16.51 8.29 -4.66
C VAL A 54 16.01 9.06 -3.45
N ILE A 55 16.30 10.36 -3.36
CA ILE A 55 15.80 11.22 -2.28
C ILE A 55 14.27 11.29 -2.34
N LEU A 56 13.72 11.55 -3.53
CA LEU A 56 12.27 11.61 -3.73
C LEU A 56 11.59 10.28 -3.38
N ALA A 57 12.14 9.15 -3.82
CA ALA A 57 11.64 7.82 -3.51
C ALA A 57 11.66 7.57 -1.99
N THR A 58 12.75 7.94 -1.31
CA THR A 58 12.89 7.79 0.14
C THR A 58 11.82 8.59 0.90
N VAL A 59 11.60 9.86 0.50
CA VAL A 59 10.54 10.69 1.09
C VAL A 59 9.16 10.07 0.84
N ALA A 60 8.90 9.58 -0.38
CA ALA A 60 7.66 8.88 -0.69
C ALA A 60 7.46 7.62 0.17
N THR A 61 8.52 6.84 0.41
CA THR A 61 8.49 5.66 1.30
C THR A 61 8.13 6.03 2.74
N ILE A 62 8.65 7.16 3.25
CA ILE A 62 8.31 7.65 4.60
C ILE A 62 6.81 8.00 4.67
N VAL A 63 6.29 8.75 3.70
CA VAL A 63 4.87 9.13 3.65
C VAL A 63 3.98 7.90 3.52
N ALA A 64 4.34 6.95 2.66
CA ALA A 64 3.61 5.70 2.50
C ALA A 64 3.57 4.89 3.81
N SER A 65 4.70 4.79 4.51
CA SER A 65 4.78 4.09 5.81
C SER A 65 3.85 4.73 6.84
N GLN A 66 3.78 6.06 6.90
CA GLN A 66 2.87 6.79 7.80
C GLN A 66 1.39 6.55 7.46
N ALA A 67 1.06 6.50 6.17
CA ALA A 67 -0.31 6.18 5.73
C ALA A 67 -0.73 4.76 6.15
N VAL A 68 0.17 3.77 6.04
CA VAL A 68 -0.07 2.39 6.48
C VAL A 68 -0.28 2.30 7.99
N ILE A 69 0.56 2.96 8.80
CA ILE A 69 0.41 2.98 10.27
C ILE A 69 -0.93 3.59 10.67
N THR A 70 -1.29 4.73 10.07
CA THR A 70 -2.56 5.41 10.33
C THR A 70 -3.77 4.56 9.89
N GLY A 71 -3.63 3.85 8.76
CA GLY A 71 -4.61 2.90 8.26
C GLY A 71 -4.82 1.74 9.24
N ALA A 72 -3.74 1.16 9.76
CA ALA A 72 -3.80 0.08 10.74
C ALA A 72 -4.50 0.53 12.04
N PHE A 73 -4.26 1.75 12.51
CA PHE A 73 -4.98 2.29 13.67
C PHE A 73 -6.48 2.44 13.40
N SER A 74 -6.84 2.89 12.19
CA SER A 74 -8.23 3.06 11.77
C SER A 74 -8.98 1.72 11.70
N VAL A 75 -8.36 0.69 11.09
CA VAL A 75 -8.96 -0.66 11.00
C VAL A 75 -9.06 -1.31 12.38
N THR A 76 -8.04 -1.16 13.23
CA THR A 76 -8.08 -1.69 14.60
C THR A 76 -9.22 -1.06 15.40
N ARG A 77 -9.43 0.26 15.28
CA ARG A 77 -10.55 0.95 15.93
C ARG A 77 -11.91 0.42 15.42
N GLN A 78 -12.06 0.23 14.11
CA GLN A 78 -13.28 -0.34 13.53
C GLN A 78 -13.53 -1.76 14.07
N ALA A 79 -12.50 -2.59 14.17
CA ALA A 79 -12.60 -3.94 14.73
C ALA A 79 -13.03 -3.92 16.22
N ILE A 80 -12.51 -2.99 17.03
CA ILE A 80 -12.96 -2.81 18.43
C ILE A 80 -14.44 -2.38 18.49
N GLN A 81 -14.88 -1.48 17.60
CA GLN A 81 -16.27 -1.02 17.55
C GLN A 81 -17.24 -2.15 17.14
N LEU A 82 -16.78 -3.09 16.31
CA LEU A 82 -17.51 -4.30 15.93
C LEU A 82 -17.42 -5.42 16.98
N GLY A 83 -16.72 -5.22 18.09
CA GLY A 83 -16.54 -6.23 19.14
C GLY A 83 -15.57 -7.36 18.77
N LEU A 84 -14.82 -7.24 17.67
CA LEU A 84 -13.87 -8.26 17.21
C LEU A 84 -12.56 -8.28 18.00
N LEU A 85 -12.19 -7.16 18.63
CA LEU A 85 -10.97 -7.02 19.42
C LEU A 85 -11.27 -6.44 20.81
N PRO A 86 -10.50 -6.83 21.85
CA PRO A 86 -10.61 -6.20 23.16
C PRO A 86 -10.22 -4.73 23.10
N ARG A 87 -10.73 -3.93 24.04
CA ARG A 87 -10.43 -2.49 24.10
C ARG A 87 -8.93 -2.28 24.36
N PHE A 88 -8.24 -1.68 23.41
CA PHE A 88 -6.88 -1.17 23.60
C PHE A 88 -6.93 0.23 24.22
N GLY A 89 -5.87 0.61 24.96
CA GLY A 89 -5.72 1.98 25.43
C GLY A 89 -5.54 2.91 24.23
N ILE A 90 -6.55 3.75 23.98
CA ILE A 90 -6.53 4.75 22.92
C ILE A 90 -5.90 6.00 23.52
N MET A 91 -4.73 6.41 23.02
CA MET A 91 -4.20 7.72 23.36
C MET A 91 -4.67 8.71 22.29
N HIS A 92 -5.44 9.70 22.71
CA HIS A 92 -5.83 10.80 21.85
C HIS A 92 -4.68 11.81 21.83
N THR A 93 -3.96 11.89 20.70
CA THR A 93 -2.90 12.89 20.51
C THR A 93 -3.48 14.31 20.42
N SER A 94 -4.79 14.46 20.19
CA SER A 94 -5.52 15.73 20.27
C SER A 94 -7.00 15.50 20.63
N GLU A 95 -7.53 16.27 21.59
CA GLU A 95 -8.95 16.27 21.98
C GLU A 95 -9.87 16.88 20.90
N SER A 96 -9.34 17.68 19.97
CA SER A 96 -10.14 18.43 18.98
C SER A 96 -10.27 17.75 17.62
N MET A 97 -9.49 16.69 17.34
CA MET A 97 -9.45 16.03 16.03
C MET A 97 -9.63 14.52 16.16
N ALA A 98 -10.86 14.06 15.95
CA ALA A 98 -11.23 12.63 15.97
C ALA A 98 -10.46 11.72 14.99
N GLY A 99 -9.60 12.29 14.11
CA GLY A 99 -8.74 11.60 13.16
C GLY A 99 -7.30 11.34 13.61
N GLN A 100 -6.83 11.92 14.73
CA GLN A 100 -5.48 11.67 15.26
C GLN A 100 -5.54 10.60 16.35
N ILE A 101 -5.71 9.35 15.92
CA ILE A 101 -5.80 8.17 16.79
C ILE A 101 -4.40 7.58 16.90
N TYR A 102 -3.83 7.52 18.10
CA TYR A 102 -2.60 6.79 18.36
C TYR A 102 -2.90 5.52 19.18
N LEU A 103 -2.49 4.36 18.66
CA LEU A 103 -2.61 3.06 19.33
C LEU A 103 -1.21 2.50 19.62
N PRO A 104 -0.64 2.77 20.81
CA PRO A 104 0.74 2.41 21.13
C PRO A 104 1.03 0.92 20.98
N ARG A 105 0.08 0.07 21.39
CA ARG A 105 0.22 -1.39 21.28
C ARG A 105 0.26 -1.85 19.82
N VAL A 106 -0.57 -1.28 18.95
CA VAL A 106 -0.57 -1.60 17.52
C VAL A 106 0.76 -1.17 16.89
N ASN A 107 1.29 0.00 17.27
CA ASN A 107 2.59 0.47 16.81
C ASN A 107 3.73 -0.49 17.18
N TRP A 108 3.74 -0.99 18.42
CA TRP A 108 4.72 -1.99 18.86
C TRP A 108 4.58 -3.32 18.13
N ILE A 109 3.34 -3.79 17.90
CA ILE A 109 3.10 -5.01 17.11
C ILE A 109 3.63 -4.83 15.68
N MET A 110 3.36 -3.70 15.04
CA MET A 110 3.88 -3.38 13.71
C MET A 110 5.42 -3.35 13.69
N LEU A 111 6.05 -2.73 14.69
CA LEU A 111 7.51 -2.70 14.81
C LEU A 111 8.09 -4.11 14.90
N ILE A 112 7.54 -4.95 15.79
CA ILE A 112 7.98 -6.34 15.94
C ILE A 112 7.79 -7.12 14.64
N ALA A 113 6.66 -6.95 13.96
CA ALA A 113 6.38 -7.62 12.69
C ALA A 113 7.38 -7.22 11.60
N VAL A 114 7.71 -5.92 11.48
CA VAL A 114 8.72 -5.43 10.52
C VAL A 114 10.10 -5.98 10.85
N LEU A 115 10.52 -5.96 12.12
CA LEU A 115 11.81 -6.52 12.55
C LEU A 115 11.89 -8.02 12.25
N LEU A 116 10.81 -8.76 12.53
CA LEU A 116 10.72 -10.19 12.24
C LEU A 116 10.86 -10.44 10.73
N MET A 117 10.15 -9.68 9.88
CA MET A 117 10.28 -9.80 8.43
C MET A 117 11.72 -9.56 7.96
N VAL A 118 12.40 -8.55 8.49
CA VAL A 118 13.81 -8.27 8.13
C VAL A 118 14.73 -9.44 8.51
N VAL A 119 14.56 -10.00 9.72
CA VAL A 119 15.39 -11.11 10.22
C VAL A 119 15.11 -12.42 9.47
N VAL A 120 13.85 -12.69 9.11
CA VAL A 120 13.45 -13.91 8.41
C VAL A 120 13.87 -13.88 6.95
N PHE A 121 13.60 -12.80 6.22
CA PHE A 121 13.82 -12.76 4.78
C PHE A 121 15.27 -12.43 4.40
N LYS A 122 15.97 -11.62 5.21
CA LYS A 122 17.39 -11.19 5.12
C LYS A 122 17.80 -10.46 3.84
N ASN A 123 17.27 -10.86 2.69
CA ASN A 123 17.52 -10.31 1.37
C ASN A 123 16.23 -9.70 0.81
N SER A 124 16.38 -8.56 0.13
CA SER A 124 15.26 -7.83 -0.49
C SER A 124 14.51 -8.66 -1.53
N SER A 125 15.22 -9.55 -2.26
CA SER A 125 14.60 -10.44 -3.25
C SER A 125 13.63 -11.44 -2.59
N ASN A 126 14.04 -12.09 -1.50
CA ASN A 126 13.18 -13.03 -0.76
C ASN A 126 11.93 -12.33 -0.19
N LEU A 127 12.12 -11.12 0.35
CA LEU A 127 11.01 -10.31 0.86
C LEU A 127 10.05 -9.91 -0.27
N ALA A 128 10.58 -9.50 -1.42
CA ALA A 128 9.78 -9.12 -2.59
C ALA A 128 8.96 -10.30 -3.14
N SER A 129 9.55 -11.50 -3.22
CA SER A 129 8.83 -12.70 -3.66
C SER A 129 7.69 -13.06 -2.70
N ALA A 130 7.94 -13.05 -1.39
CA ALA A 130 6.90 -13.35 -0.40
C ALA A 130 5.79 -12.30 -0.37
N TYR A 131 6.15 -11.02 -0.47
CA TYR A 131 5.21 -9.92 -0.60
C TYR A 131 4.32 -10.07 -1.85
N GLY A 132 4.92 -10.45 -2.98
CA GLY A 132 4.20 -10.71 -4.23
C GLY A 132 3.10 -11.77 -4.04
N VAL A 133 3.43 -12.92 -3.44
CA VAL A 133 2.44 -13.98 -3.16
C VAL A 133 1.35 -13.48 -2.22
N ALA A 134 1.70 -12.76 -1.15
CA ALA A 134 0.74 -12.24 -0.18
C ALA A 134 -0.25 -11.26 -0.81
N ILE A 135 0.22 -10.30 -1.63
CA ILE A 135 -0.67 -9.37 -2.33
C ILE A 135 -1.56 -10.12 -3.32
N SER A 136 -1.00 -11.05 -4.10
CA SER A 136 -1.81 -11.80 -5.07
C SER A 136 -2.94 -12.55 -4.37
N ALA A 137 -2.65 -13.20 -3.24
CA ALA A 137 -3.68 -13.84 -2.42
C ALA A 137 -4.72 -12.83 -1.90
N GLN A 138 -4.28 -11.67 -1.40
CA GLN A 138 -5.18 -10.61 -0.95
C GLN A 138 -6.09 -10.11 -2.07
N MET A 139 -5.54 -9.83 -3.25
CA MET A 139 -6.29 -9.37 -4.42
C MET A 139 -7.36 -10.38 -4.85
N VAL A 140 -7.04 -11.68 -4.79
CA VAL A 140 -8.01 -12.75 -5.09
C VAL A 140 -9.15 -12.73 -4.07
N ILE A 141 -8.84 -12.71 -2.78
CA ILE A 141 -9.86 -12.72 -1.71
C ILE A 141 -10.76 -11.47 -1.82
N GLU A 142 -10.17 -10.29 -1.96
CA GLU A 142 -10.92 -9.04 -2.12
C GLU A 142 -11.82 -9.06 -3.35
N SER A 143 -11.31 -9.57 -4.48
CA SER A 143 -12.09 -9.70 -5.72
C SER A 143 -13.26 -10.66 -5.57
N LEU A 144 -13.08 -11.79 -4.87
CA LEU A 144 -14.14 -12.75 -4.59
C LEU A 144 -15.23 -12.15 -3.69
N ILE A 145 -14.83 -11.43 -2.63
CA ILE A 145 -15.78 -10.75 -1.75
C ILE A 145 -16.54 -9.67 -2.55
N ALA A 146 -15.84 -8.84 -3.32
CA ALA A 146 -16.45 -7.80 -4.14
C ALA A 146 -17.45 -8.39 -5.14
N PHE A 147 -17.09 -9.48 -5.81
CA PHE A 147 -17.98 -10.20 -6.73
C PHE A 147 -19.25 -10.68 -6.01
N PHE A 148 -19.11 -11.34 -4.86
CA PHE A 148 -20.25 -11.82 -4.10
C PHE A 148 -21.16 -10.68 -3.63
N VAL A 149 -20.58 -9.57 -3.18
CA VAL A 149 -21.32 -8.36 -2.77
C VAL A 149 -22.13 -7.79 -3.94
N ILE A 150 -21.51 -7.60 -5.11
CA ILE A 150 -22.17 -7.07 -6.30
C ILE A 150 -23.30 -8.00 -6.76
N TRP A 151 -23.02 -9.31 -6.81
CA TRP A 151 -24.01 -10.28 -7.25
C TRP A 151 -25.19 -10.38 -6.28
N ARG A 152 -24.91 -10.59 -4.98
CA ARG A 152 -25.94 -10.99 -4.02
C ARG A 152 -26.63 -9.82 -3.32
N MET A 153 -25.90 -8.74 -3.03
CA MET A 153 -26.46 -7.58 -2.32
C MET A 153 -26.95 -6.48 -3.25
N TRP A 154 -26.29 -6.26 -4.39
CA TRP A 154 -26.77 -5.29 -5.40
C TRP A 154 -27.71 -5.90 -6.43
N GLY A 155 -27.91 -7.22 -6.41
CA GLY A 155 -28.93 -7.91 -7.20
C GLY A 155 -28.67 -7.88 -8.71
N TRP A 156 -27.42 -7.73 -9.14
CA TRP A 156 -27.07 -7.82 -10.55
C TRP A 156 -27.30 -9.23 -11.07
N LYS A 157 -28.13 -9.38 -12.10
CA LYS A 157 -28.38 -10.67 -12.76
C LYS A 157 -27.11 -11.11 -13.49
N LEU A 158 -26.63 -12.32 -13.24
CA LEU A 158 -25.41 -12.87 -13.86
C LEU A 158 -25.57 -13.12 -15.37
N TRP A 159 -26.81 -13.25 -15.84
CA TRP A 159 -27.18 -13.40 -17.23
C TRP A 159 -28.54 -12.71 -17.43
N GLN A 160 -28.71 -12.01 -18.56
CA GLN A 160 -30.03 -11.64 -19.08
C GLN A 160 -30.54 -12.76 -19.98
#